data_AF-A0A4Q3YF75-F1
#
_entry.id   AF-A0A4Q3YF75-F1
#
_cell.length_a   1.000
_cell.length_b   1.000
_cell.length_c   1.000
_cell.angle_alpha   90.00
_cell.angle_beta   90.00
_cell.angle_gamma   90.00
#
_symmetry.space_group_name_H-M   'P 1'
#
loop_
_entity.id
_entity.type
_entity.pdbx_description
1 polymer ?
#
loop_
_entity_poly.entity_id
_entity_poly.type
_entity_poly.pdbx_seq_one_letter_code
_entity_poly.pdbx_strand_id
1 'polypeptide(L)'
;MDFGGAGGYALGMAIDPHDKERLIRILRLLSSDHIGERASAALAANRLREALGVSWEELLDPPVPERVVVRKVRDWDVDQADAAEARIRQLKDTVQRQERQLRALRTRINSLTDRERKRREGEDLEL
;
A
#
# COMPACT_ATOMS: atom_id res chain seq x y z
N MET A 1 -23.29 33.93 23.51
CA MET A 1 -21.91 33.67 23.08
C MET A 1 -21.99 33.33 21.63
N ASP A 2 -21.42 34.21 20.82
CA ASP A 2 -21.49 34.21 19.36
C ASP A 2 -20.31 33.41 18.83
N PHE A 3 -20.56 32.27 18.19
CA PHE A 3 -19.51 31.51 17.49
C PHE A 3 -19.54 31.89 16.01
N GLY A 4 -19.34 33.20 15.77
CA GLY A 4 -19.33 33.79 14.44
C GLY A 4 -18.01 33.52 13.70
N GLY A 5 -18.11 32.74 12.63
CA GLY A 5 -17.57 33.12 11.31
C GLY A 5 -16.07 33.02 11.07
N ALA A 6 -15.64 31.89 10.51
CA ALA A 6 -14.61 31.84 9.45
C ALA A 6 -14.77 30.51 8.68
N GLY A 7 -15.87 30.37 7.94
CA GLY A 7 -16.13 29.24 7.04
C GLY A 7 -15.22 29.31 5.82
N GLY A 8 -13.96 28.94 6.00
CA GLY A 8 -12.95 28.79 4.96
C GLY A 8 -12.83 27.33 4.52
N TYR A 9 -13.75 26.89 3.65
CA TYR A 9 -13.57 25.86 2.63
C TYR A 9 -12.58 24.70 2.93
N ALA A 10 -12.79 23.93 3.99
CA ALA A 10 -12.36 22.54 3.96
C ALA A 10 -13.49 21.76 3.30
N LEU A 11 -13.38 21.57 1.97
CA LEU A 11 -14.14 20.58 1.20
C LEU A 11 -14.45 19.38 2.10
N GLY A 12 -15.73 19.05 2.28
CA GLY A 12 -16.25 18.04 3.20
C GLY A 12 -15.48 16.72 3.17
N MET A 13 -14.34 16.71 3.85
CA MET A 13 -13.49 15.55 3.96
C MET A 13 -13.93 14.91 5.26
N ALA A 14 -14.75 13.88 5.11
CA ALA A 14 -15.04 12.97 6.21
C ALA A 14 -13.72 12.67 6.93
N ILE A 15 -13.68 12.89 8.24
CA ILE A 15 -12.49 12.64 9.06
C ILE A 15 -11.92 11.26 8.73
N ASP A 16 -10.61 11.19 8.55
CA ASP A 16 -9.92 9.95 8.23
C ASP A 16 -10.28 8.86 9.25
N PRO A 17 -10.53 7.61 8.82
CA PRO A 17 -10.87 6.52 9.72
C PRO A 17 -9.87 6.32 10.87
N HIS A 18 -8.59 6.60 10.64
CA HIS A 18 -7.55 6.50 11.67
C HIS A 18 -7.68 7.59 12.74
N ASP A 19 -7.95 8.83 12.33
CA ASP A 19 -8.16 9.94 13.26
C ASP A 19 -9.45 9.76 14.06
N LYS A 20 -10.50 9.21 13.43
CA LYS A 20 -11.72 8.80 14.12
C LYS A 20 -11.45 7.75 15.19
N GLU A 21 -10.66 6.73 14.87
CA GLU A 21 -10.31 5.69 15.84
C GLU A 21 -9.49 6.26 17.00
N ARG A 22 -8.53 7.15 16.70
CA ARG A 22 -7.74 7.86 17.71
C ARG A 22 -8.62 8.68 18.64
N LEU A 23 -9.59 9.42 18.09
CA LEU A 23 -10.54 10.20 18.88
C LEU A 23 -11.38 9.30 19.79
N ILE A 24 -11.90 8.17 19.28
CA ILE A 24 -12.66 7.20 20.09
C ILE A 24 -11.82 6.68 21.26
N ARG A 25 -10.55 6.36 21.04
CA ARG A 25 -9.65 5.90 22.11
C ARG A 25 -9.46 6.95 23.19
N ILE A 26 -9.29 8.22 22.81
CA ILE A 26 -9.17 9.34 23.75
C ILE A 26 -10.48 9.52 24.54
N LEU A 27 -11.63 9.51 23.86
CA LEU A 27 -12.93 9.72 24.49
C LEU A 27 -13.28 8.60 25.49
N ARG A 28 -12.81 7.37 25.29
CA ARG A 28 -12.96 6.29 26.29
C ARG A 28 -12.28 6.61 27.62
N LEU A 29 -11.18 7.37 27.60
CA LEU A 29 -10.47 7.77 28.82
C LEU A 29 -11.24 8.81 29.65
N LEU A 30 -12.29 9.43 29.09
CA LEU A 30 -13.19 10.30 29.86
C LEU A 30 -13.97 9.52 30.92
N SER A 31 -14.12 8.21 30.76
CA SER A 31 -14.75 7.33 31.76
C SER A 31 -13.77 6.81 32.82
N SER A 32 -12.50 7.23 32.81
CA SER A 32 -11.52 6.83 33.82
C SER A 32 -11.91 7.32 35.22
N ASP A 33 -11.62 6.51 36.24
CA ASP A 33 -11.80 6.86 37.66
C ASP A 33 -10.87 8.00 38.11
N HIS A 34 -9.76 8.22 37.39
CA HIS A 34 -8.77 9.24 37.71
C HIS A 34 -9.12 10.60 37.08
N ILE A 35 -9.35 11.62 37.93
CA ILE A 35 -9.68 12.99 37.49
C ILE A 35 -8.63 13.55 36.52
N GLY A 36 -7.35 13.30 36.79
CA GLY A 36 -6.25 13.78 35.94
C GLY A 36 -6.23 13.16 34.54
N GLU A 37 -6.61 11.88 34.43
CA GLU A 37 -6.74 11.21 33.14
C GLU A 37 -7.92 11.75 32.35
N ARG A 38 -9.06 12.00 33.01
CA ARG A 38 -10.23 12.63 32.37
C ARG A 38 -9.91 14.02 31.83
N ALA A 39 -9.23 14.86 32.63
CA ALA A 39 -8.83 16.20 32.20
C ALA A 39 -7.85 16.15 31.02
N SER A 40 -6.89 15.22 31.06
CA SER A 40 -5.91 15.02 29.98
C SER A 40 -6.57 14.52 28.70
N ALA A 41 -7.55 13.61 28.82
CA ALA A 41 -8.32 13.10 27.69
C ALA A 41 -9.16 14.20 27.02
N ALA A 42 -9.85 15.03 27.82
CA ALA A 42 -10.61 16.16 27.29
C ALA A 42 -9.71 17.14 26.52
N LEU A 43 -8.53 17.46 27.06
CA LEU A 43 -7.56 18.33 26.40
C LEU A 43 -7.02 17.69 25.10
N ALA A 44 -6.72 16.40 25.12
CA ALA A 44 -6.23 15.68 23.95
C ALA A 44 -7.29 15.61 22.83
N ALA A 45 -8.56 15.41 23.17
CA ALA A 45 -9.67 15.42 22.23
C ALA A 45 -9.82 16.81 21.59
N ASN A 46 -9.74 17.88 22.39
CA ASN A 46 -9.84 19.25 21.85
C ASN A 46 -8.66 19.58 20.91
N ARG A 47 -7.42 19.20 21.28
CA ARG A 47 -6.24 19.39 20.42
C ARG A 47 -6.34 18.62 19.10
N LEU A 48 -6.84 17.38 19.14
CA LEU A 48 -7.03 16.59 17.93
C LEU A 48 -8.05 17.24 17.00
N ARG A 49 -9.18 17.71 17.55
CA ARG A 49 -10.20 18.44 16.80
C ARG A 49 -9.64 19.72 16.16
N GLU A 50 -8.88 20.52 16.92
CA GLU A 50 -8.23 21.74 16.42
C GLU A 50 -7.20 21.43 15.32
N ALA A 51 -6.41 20.36 15.46
CA ALA A 51 -5.44 19.96 14.45
C ALA A 51 -6.10 19.52 13.14
N LEU A 52 -7.30 18.94 13.21
CA LEU A 52 -8.10 18.57 12.06
C LEU A 52 -8.87 19.76 11.45
N GLY A 53 -8.91 20.91 12.14
CA GLY A 53 -9.61 22.12 11.66
C GLY A 53 -11.14 21.99 11.61
N VAL A 54 -11.72 21.01 12.32
CA VAL A 54 -13.16 20.71 12.28
C VAL A 54 -13.88 21.24 13.51
N SER A 55 -15.15 21.61 13.37
CA SER A 55 -16.01 21.95 14.50
C SER A 55 -16.63 20.70 15.15
N TRP A 56 -17.18 20.84 16.37
CA TRP A 56 -17.95 19.74 16.98
C TRP A 56 -19.25 19.46 16.22
N GLU A 57 -19.85 20.49 15.61
CA GLU A 57 -21.06 20.37 14.79
C GLU A 57 -20.77 19.54 13.53
N GLU A 58 -19.69 19.85 12.82
CA GLU A 58 -19.25 19.10 11.63
C GLU A 58 -18.84 17.66 11.95
N LEU A 59 -18.30 17.40 13.14
CA LEU A 59 -17.93 16.05 13.57
C LEU A 59 -19.16 15.18 13.87
N LEU A 60 -20.18 15.76 14.51
CA LEU A 60 -21.39 15.05 14.95
C LEU A 60 -22.43 14.94 13.83
N ASP A 61 -22.51 15.96 12.99
CA ASP A 61 -23.37 16.03 11.82
C ASP A 61 -22.51 16.26 10.57
N PRO A 62 -21.78 15.23 10.10
CA PRO A 62 -20.92 15.38 8.94
C PRO A 62 -21.77 15.73 7.72
N PRO A 63 -21.34 16.72 6.91
CA PRO A 63 -22.09 17.10 5.72
C PRO A 63 -22.27 15.88 4.83
N VAL A 64 -23.50 15.65 4.37
CA VAL A 64 -23.79 14.58 3.42
C VAL A 64 -22.87 14.79 2.23
N PRO A 65 -22.00 13.82 1.88
CA PRO A 65 -21.10 13.99 0.77
C PRO A 65 -21.95 14.24 -0.47
N GLU A 66 -21.81 15.44 -1.03
CA GLU A 66 -22.40 15.77 -2.32
C GLU A 66 -21.92 14.68 -3.28
N ARG A 67 -22.85 13.97 -3.93
CA ARG A 67 -22.49 12.85 -4.80
C ARG A 67 -21.58 13.38 -5.90
N VAL A 68 -20.28 13.27 -5.71
CA VAL A 68 -19.31 13.54 -6.76
C VAL A 68 -19.54 12.46 -7.79
N VAL A 69 -20.30 12.81 -8.83
CA VAL A 69 -20.37 12.02 -10.04
C VAL A 69 -18.96 12.10 -10.60
N VAL A 70 -18.12 11.14 -10.21
CA VAL A 70 -16.84 10.89 -10.86
C VAL A 70 -17.23 10.51 -12.27
N ARG A 71 -17.24 11.50 -13.16
CA ARG A 71 -17.32 11.28 -14.60
C ARG A 71 -16.06 10.50 -14.92
N LYS A 72 -16.16 9.17 -14.93
CA LYS A 72 -15.14 8.30 -15.50
C LYS A 72 -14.94 8.82 -16.92
N VAL A 73 -13.89 9.60 -17.12
CA VAL A 73 -13.37 9.87 -18.45
C VAL A 73 -13.00 8.48 -18.96
N ARG A 74 -13.82 7.94 -19.86
CA ARG A 74 -13.47 6.74 -20.62
C ARG A 74 -12.32 7.15 -21.53
N ASP A 75 -11.09 7.14 -21.02
CA ASP A 75 -9.92 6.99 -21.87
C ASP A 75 -9.86 5.50 -22.25
N TRP A 76 -10.65 5.13 -23.25
CA TRP A 76 -10.78 3.75 -23.73
C TRP A 76 -10.24 3.55 -25.14
N ASP A 77 -9.38 4.43 -25.65
CA ASP A 77 -8.92 4.30 -27.04
C ASP A 77 -7.41 4.41 -27.22
N VAL A 78 -6.62 4.06 -26.19
CA VAL A 78 -5.20 3.79 -26.38
C VAL A 78 -4.81 2.52 -25.64
N ASP A 79 -4.75 1.42 -26.41
CA ASP A 79 -3.75 0.34 -26.33
C ASP A 79 -3.52 -0.36 -24.99
N GLN A 80 -4.49 -0.46 -24.08
CA GLN A 80 -4.30 -1.34 -22.91
C GLN A 80 -4.22 -2.81 -23.31
N ALA A 81 -4.97 -3.22 -24.34
CA ALA A 81 -4.89 -4.54 -24.92
C ALA A 81 -3.54 -4.74 -25.63
N ASP A 82 -3.16 -3.82 -26.51
CA ASP A 82 -1.89 -3.90 -27.26
C ASP A 82 -0.66 -3.81 -26.34
N ALA A 83 -0.72 -2.98 -25.29
CA ALA A 83 0.32 -2.91 -24.26
C ALA A 83 0.37 -4.19 -23.42
N ALA A 84 -0.77 -4.82 -23.12
CA ALA A 84 -0.80 -6.11 -22.44
C ALA A 84 -0.23 -7.22 -23.34
N GLU A 85 -0.57 -7.23 -24.63
CA GLU A 85 -0.03 -8.18 -25.60
C GLU A 85 1.48 -8.02 -25.81
N ALA A 86 1.97 -6.79 -25.90
CA ALA A 86 3.40 -6.51 -25.98
C ALA A 86 4.15 -7.00 -24.74
N ARG A 87 3.60 -6.79 -23.54
CA ARG A 87 4.16 -7.32 -22.28
C ARG A 87 4.16 -8.84 -22.24
N ILE A 88 3.08 -9.48 -22.70
CA ILE A 88 3.00 -10.95 -22.77
C ILE A 88 4.04 -11.50 -23.74
N ARG A 89 4.24 -10.86 -24.90
CA ARG A 89 5.28 -11.26 -25.87
C ARG A 89 6.68 -11.13 -25.26
N GLN A 90 6.96 -10.00 -24.61
CA GLN A 90 8.24 -9.79 -23.93
C GLN A 90 8.51 -10.84 -22.84
N LEU A 91 7.49 -11.19 -22.04
CA LEU A 91 7.62 -12.22 -21.00
C LEU A 91 7.86 -13.61 -21.60
N LYS A 92 7.25 -13.94 -22.73
CA LYS A 92 7.50 -15.22 -23.41
C LYS A 92 8.95 -15.30 -23.92
N ASP A 93 9.47 -14.22 -24.48
CA ASP A 93 10.85 -14.17 -24.98
C ASP A 93 11.87 -14.30 -23.85
N THR A 94 11.62 -13.66 -22.70
CA THR A 94 12.51 -13.78 -21.53
C THR A 94 12.50 -15.19 -20.96
N VAL A 95 11.32 -15.83 -20.85
CA VAL A 95 11.20 -17.23 -20.42
C VAL A 95 11.98 -18.15 -21.37
N GLN A 96 11.79 -18.03 -22.69
CA GLN A 96 12.52 -18.85 -23.64
C GLN A 96 14.04 -18.66 -23.54
N ARG A 97 14.51 -17.42 -23.35
CA ARG A 97 15.94 -17.14 -23.15
C ARG A 97 16.46 -17.80 -21.87
N GLN A 98 15.74 -17.67 -20.76
CA GLN A 98 16.11 -18.30 -19.49
C GLN A 98 16.18 -19.82 -19.61
N GLU A 99 15.22 -20.44 -20.28
CA GLU A 99 15.23 -21.89 -20.51
C GLU A 99 16.42 -22.35 -21.36
N ARG A 100 16.82 -21.57 -22.38
CA ARG A 100 18.04 -21.86 -23.16
C ARG A 100 19.29 -21.77 -22.28
N GLN A 101 19.37 -20.78 -21.41
CA GLN A 101 20.49 -20.64 -20.46
C GLN A 101 20.54 -21.81 -19.48
N LEU A 102 19.40 -22.23 -18.91
CA LEU A 102 19.33 -23.40 -18.03
C LEU A 102 19.79 -24.67 -18.74
N ARG A 103 19.36 -24.89 -19.98
CA ARG A 103 19.81 -26.03 -20.79
C ARG A 103 21.33 -26.01 -21.02
N ALA A 104 21.88 -24.86 -21.42
CA ALA A 104 23.31 -24.73 -21.66
C ALA A 104 24.15 -24.95 -20.38
N LEU A 105 23.71 -24.40 -19.25
CA LEU A 105 24.37 -24.59 -17.96
C LEU A 105 24.34 -26.06 -17.52
N ARG A 106 23.19 -26.74 -17.67
CA ARG A 106 23.08 -28.17 -17.37
C ARG A 106 24.02 -29.01 -18.23
N THR A 107 24.07 -28.78 -19.54
CA THR A 107 25.02 -29.47 -20.43
C THR A 107 26.46 -29.22 -20.01
N ARG A 108 26.80 -27.98 -19.64
CA ARG A 108 28.15 -27.62 -19.19
C ARG A 108 28.52 -28.32 -17.89
N ILE A 109 27.63 -28.35 -16.91
CA ILE A 109 27.82 -29.10 -15.66
C ILE A 109 28.05 -30.58 -15.96
N ASN A 110 27.18 -31.21 -16.76
CA ASN A 110 27.34 -32.62 -17.11
C ASN A 110 28.68 -32.89 -17.79
N SER A 111 29.11 -32.02 -18.72
CA SER A 111 30.40 -32.17 -19.38
C SER A 111 31.59 -32.04 -18.43
N LEU A 112 31.49 -31.21 -17.39
CA LEU A 112 32.52 -31.07 -16.37
C LEU A 112 32.53 -32.28 -15.44
N THR A 113 31.36 -32.76 -15.05
CA THR A 113 31.21 -33.99 -14.26
C THR A 113 31.75 -35.21 -15.01
N ASP A 114 31.48 -35.33 -16.30
CA ASP A 114 31.99 -36.43 -17.14
C ASP A 114 33.52 -36.37 -17.30
N ARG A 115 34.09 -35.17 -17.44
CA ARG A 115 35.55 -34.98 -17.46
C ARG A 115 36.19 -35.36 -16.14
N GLU A 116 35.58 -34.96 -15.03
CA GLU A 116 36.08 -35.29 -13.69
C GLU A 116 35.99 -36.80 -13.42
N ARG A 117 34.93 -37.46 -13.90
CA ARG A 117 34.78 -38.91 -13.83
C ARG A 117 35.90 -39.62 -14.60
N LYS A 118 36.14 -39.23 -15.85
CA LYS A 118 37.20 -39.80 -16.69
C LYS A 118 38.60 -39.54 -16.14
N ARG A 119 38.81 -38.39 -15.50
CA ARG A 119 40.08 -38.07 -14.83
C ARG A 119 40.34 -39.03 -13.67
N ARG A 120 39.34 -39.28 -12.81
CA ARG A 120 39.45 -40.26 -11.72
C ARG A 120 39.67 -41.68 -12.24
N GLU A 121 38.92 -42.09 -13.26
CA GLU A 121 39.09 -43.41 -13.89
C GLU A 121 40.49 -43.58 -14.52
N GLY A 122 41.09 -42.51 -15.04
CA GLY A 122 42.48 -42.51 -15.54
C GLY A 122 43.52 -42.53 -14.43
N GLU A 123 43.31 -41.77 -13.35
CA GLU A 123 44.17 -41.78 -12.15
C GLU A 123 44.16 -43.15 -11.44
N ASP A 124 43.03 -43.88 -11.47
CA ASP A 124 42.90 -45.24 -10.91
C ASP A 124 43.53 -46.35 -11.78
N LEU A 125 43.82 -46.09 -13.07
CA LEU A 125 44.44 -47.05 -14.00
C LEU A 125 45.98 -46.92 -14.07
N GLU A 126 46.56 -45.84 -13.53
CA GLU A 126 48.00 -45.57 -13.50
C GLU A 126 48.70 -46.00 -12.18
N LEU A 127 47.96 -46.64 -11.26
CA LEU A 127 48.45 -47.24 -9.99
C LEU A 127 48.43 -48.78 -10.05
#